data_AF-A0A957ZEU9-F1
#
_entry.id   AF-A0A957ZEU9-F1
#
_cell.length_a   1.000
_cell.length_b   1.000
_cell.length_c   1.000
_cell.angle_alpha   90.00
_cell.angle_beta   90.00
_cell.angle_gamma   90.00
#
_symmetry.space_group_name_H-M   'P 1'
#
loop_
_entity.id
_entity.type
_entity.pdbx_description
1 polymer ?
#
loop_
_entity_poly.entity_id
_entity_poly.type
_entity_poly.pdbx_seq_one_letter_code
_entity_poly.pdbx_strand_id
1 'polypeptide(L)'
;MTLQVEQRPSDSSYIETVMQGHSLAYGSAIRPAEAHWHMVFVRAQGQVHPLLVGPWRSAGIAEWQAGGEILWVKFKLGVFMPHLSFAHLLDHEVHLPEGAGATFDLKSTSWELPSFDNAETFVNRLIHDEILVHDPLVGTVLAAEPHDFAPRTVRHRFQRATGLSP
;
A
#
# COMPACT_ATOMS: atom_id res chain seq x y z
N MET A 1 2.27 -5.10 25.26
CA MET A 1 1.93 -4.74 23.86
C MET A 1 3.24 -4.42 23.17
N THR A 2 3.66 -5.21 22.17
CA THR A 2 4.99 -5.11 21.54
C THR A 2 5.03 -4.13 20.36
N LEU A 3 3.86 -3.80 19.81
CA LEU A 3 3.65 -2.81 18.76
C LEU A 3 2.49 -1.89 19.18
N GLN A 4 2.74 -0.58 19.22
CA GLN A 4 1.70 0.43 19.37
C GLN A 4 1.32 0.91 17.97
N VAL A 5 0.03 1.03 17.69
CA VAL A 5 -0.48 1.46 16.37
C VAL A 5 -1.52 2.56 16.58
N GLU A 6 -1.35 3.65 15.85
CA GLU A 6 -2.33 4.71 15.66
C GLU A 6 -2.81 4.68 14.20
N GLN A 7 -4.08 4.93 13.98
CA GLN A 7 -4.66 4.93 12.64
C GLN A 7 -5.65 6.07 12.47
N ARG A 8 -5.71 6.61 11.26
CA ARG A 8 -6.70 7.62 10.86
C ARG A 8 -7.24 7.34 9.46
N PRO A 9 -8.53 7.61 9.21
CA PRO A 9 -9.04 7.63 7.84
C PRO A 9 -8.40 8.78 7.05
N SER A 10 -8.46 8.68 5.74
CA SER A 10 -8.05 9.76 4.83
C SER A 10 -9.23 10.29 4.03
N ASP A 11 -9.26 11.61 3.82
CA ASP A 11 -10.22 12.26 2.92
C ASP A 11 -9.84 12.07 1.44
N SER A 12 -8.66 11.49 1.15
CA SER A 12 -8.22 11.21 -0.21
C SER A 12 -9.10 10.15 -0.88
N SER A 13 -9.37 10.33 -2.18
CA SER A 13 -10.00 9.28 -2.99
C SER A 13 -9.07 8.09 -3.26
N TYR A 14 -7.79 8.16 -2.88
CA TYR A 14 -6.80 7.12 -3.13
C TYR A 14 -6.38 6.36 -1.87
N ILE A 15 -6.45 6.99 -0.70
CA ILE A 15 -6.03 6.39 0.57
C ILE A 15 -7.27 5.99 1.36
N GLU A 16 -7.30 4.77 1.86
CA GLU A 16 -8.33 4.33 2.80
C GLU A 16 -7.96 4.77 4.22
N THR A 17 -6.78 4.36 4.67
CA THR A 17 -6.30 4.55 6.04
C THR A 17 -4.81 4.81 6.04
N VAL A 18 -4.38 5.75 6.88
CA VAL A 18 -2.97 5.92 7.23
C VAL A 18 -2.79 5.38 8.64
N MET A 19 -1.76 4.55 8.83
CA MET A 19 -1.43 3.97 10.13
C MET A 19 0.03 4.26 10.45
N GLN A 20 0.33 4.59 11.69
CA GLN A 20 1.69 4.66 12.21
C GLN A 20 1.83 3.69 13.37
N GLY A 21 3.00 3.08 13.51
CA GLY A 21 3.28 2.22 14.64
C GLY A 21 4.71 2.30 15.11
N HIS A 22 4.89 1.93 16.38
CA HIS A 22 6.16 1.91 17.06
C HIS A 22 6.34 0.54 17.73
N SER A 23 7.39 -0.18 17.35
CA SER A 23 7.73 -1.45 17.97
C SER A 23 8.59 -1.23 19.22
N LEU A 24 8.05 -1.58 20.39
CA LEU A 24 8.73 -1.43 21.68
C LEU A 24 9.66 -2.61 21.98
N ALA A 25 9.37 -3.78 21.39
CA ALA A 25 10.12 -5.00 21.54
C ALA A 25 9.91 -5.89 20.31
N TYR A 26 10.74 -6.94 20.19
CA TYR A 26 10.49 -8.02 19.23
C TYR A 26 9.10 -8.60 19.46
N GLY A 27 8.39 -8.89 18.37
CA GLY A 27 7.07 -9.48 18.46
C GLY A 27 6.59 -10.04 17.14
N SER A 28 5.49 -10.76 17.22
CA SER A 28 4.74 -11.23 16.07
C SER A 28 3.25 -11.08 16.32
N ALA A 29 2.49 -10.94 15.24
CA ALA A 29 1.04 -10.97 15.26
C ALA A 29 0.49 -11.69 14.03
N ILE A 30 -0.75 -12.14 14.13
CA ILE A 30 -1.49 -12.63 12.98
C ILE A 30 -1.71 -11.44 12.05
N ARG A 31 -1.19 -11.56 10.83
CA ARG A 31 -1.56 -10.70 9.71
C ARG A 31 -2.82 -11.29 9.07
N PRO A 32 -3.98 -10.62 9.09
CA PRO A 32 -5.17 -11.14 8.43
C PRO A 32 -4.98 -11.20 6.90
N ALA A 33 -5.83 -11.98 6.23
CA ALA A 33 -6.00 -11.83 4.78
C ALA A 33 -6.46 -10.40 4.48
N GLU A 34 -6.01 -9.84 3.36
CA GLU A 34 -6.20 -8.43 3.05
C GLU A 34 -6.30 -8.25 1.53
N ALA A 35 -7.35 -7.57 1.06
CA ALA A 35 -7.57 -7.30 -0.35
C ALA A 35 -6.82 -6.05 -0.84
N HIS A 36 -6.47 -5.16 0.09
CA HIS A 36 -5.78 -3.92 -0.20
C HIS A 36 -4.28 -4.13 -0.23
N TRP A 37 -3.61 -3.26 -0.98
CA TRP A 37 -2.15 -3.17 -0.93
C TRP A 37 -1.74 -1.92 -0.17
N HIS A 38 -0.50 -1.92 0.31
CA HIS A 38 0.05 -0.89 1.17
C HIS A 38 1.41 -0.44 0.64
N MET A 39 1.68 0.85 0.78
CA MET A 39 3.07 1.31 0.90
C MET A 39 3.43 1.34 2.37
N VAL A 40 4.51 0.67 2.73
CA VAL A 40 4.99 0.60 4.12
C VAL A 40 6.40 1.15 4.19
N PHE A 41 6.66 1.99 5.18
CA PHE A 41 7.95 2.60 5.40
C PHE A 41 8.40 2.24 6.81
N VAL A 42 9.44 1.43 6.91
CA VAL A 42 10.02 1.02 8.20
C VAL A 42 11.29 1.82 8.43
N ARG A 43 11.35 2.57 9.53
CA ARG A 43 12.56 3.25 9.98
C ARG A 43 13.12 2.51 11.19
N ALA A 44 14.34 2.00 11.07
CA ALA A 44 15.03 1.31 12.15
C ALA A 44 16.52 1.62 12.10
N GLN A 45 17.14 1.91 13.25
CA GLN A 45 18.58 2.14 13.37
C GLN A 45 19.15 3.21 12.41
N GLY A 46 18.34 4.24 12.09
CA GLY A 46 18.72 5.31 11.15
C GLY A 46 18.63 4.93 9.67
N GLN A 47 18.26 3.69 9.35
CA GLN A 47 17.97 3.23 8.00
C GLN A 47 16.47 3.23 7.74
N VAL A 48 16.10 3.25 6.46
CA VAL A 48 14.72 3.23 6.02
C VAL A 48 14.55 2.13 5.01
N HIS A 49 13.57 1.28 5.26
CA HIS A 49 13.18 0.20 4.37
C HIS A 49 11.78 0.51 3.84
N PRO A 50 11.67 1.10 2.64
CA PRO A 50 10.42 1.27 1.92
C PRO A 50 10.04 -0.05 1.25
N LEU A 51 8.76 -0.44 1.37
CA LEU A 51 8.26 -1.67 0.78
C LEU A 51 6.84 -1.49 0.24
N LEU A 52 6.53 -2.25 -0.80
CA LEU A 52 5.19 -2.45 -1.32
C LEU A 52 4.68 -3.78 -0.77
N VAL A 53 3.58 -3.76 -0.04
CA VAL A 53 2.93 -4.98 0.46
C VAL A 53 1.66 -5.18 -0.35
N GLY A 54 1.58 -6.28 -1.07
CA GLY A 54 0.38 -6.57 -1.85
C GLY A 54 -0.78 -7.11 -1.02
N PRO A 55 -1.89 -7.42 -1.72
CA PRO A 55 -2.99 -8.17 -1.14
C PRO A 55 -2.53 -9.56 -0.70
N TRP A 56 -3.12 -10.08 0.37
CA TRP A 56 -2.89 -11.42 0.91
C TRP A 56 -4.16 -12.25 0.87
N ARG A 57 -4.13 -13.41 0.21
CA ARG A 57 -5.28 -14.33 0.08
C ARG A 57 -5.59 -15.08 1.37
N SER A 58 -4.61 -15.21 2.26
CA SER A 58 -4.76 -15.92 3.54
C SER A 58 -4.10 -15.16 4.68
N ALA A 59 -4.54 -15.44 5.89
CA ALA A 59 -3.85 -14.97 7.07
C ALA A 59 -2.43 -15.56 7.14
N GLY A 60 -1.52 -14.82 7.77
CA GLY A 60 -0.14 -15.20 7.99
C GLY A 60 0.39 -14.63 9.30
N ILE A 61 1.70 -14.63 9.45
CA ILE A 61 2.39 -14.06 10.61
C ILE A 61 3.21 -12.87 10.12
N ALA A 62 3.03 -11.73 10.77
CA ALA A 62 3.93 -10.58 10.64
C ALA A 62 4.86 -10.55 11.86
N GLU A 63 6.15 -10.37 11.61
CA GLU A 63 7.19 -10.29 12.63
C GLU A 63 7.89 -8.93 12.53
N TRP A 64 8.34 -8.40 13.66
CA TRP A 64 9.08 -7.14 13.69
C TRP A 64 10.15 -7.13 14.76
N GLN A 65 11.18 -6.33 14.50
CA GLN A 65 12.26 -6.06 15.44
C GLN A 65 11.88 -4.94 16.41
N ALA A 66 12.61 -4.83 17.53
CA ALA A 66 12.44 -3.74 18.49
C ALA A 66 12.97 -2.40 17.96
N GLY A 67 12.32 -1.29 18.31
CA GLY A 67 12.78 0.07 18.03
C GLY A 67 12.54 0.55 16.60
N GLY A 68 11.58 -0.05 15.90
CA GLY A 68 11.16 0.34 14.55
C GLY A 68 9.98 1.29 14.58
N GLU A 69 10.05 2.36 13.80
CA GLU A 69 8.89 3.19 13.46
C GLU A 69 8.37 2.74 12.10
N ILE A 70 7.06 2.58 11.97
CA ILE A 70 6.45 2.04 10.76
C ILE A 70 5.31 2.93 10.35
N LEU A 71 5.27 3.33 9.08
CA LEU A 71 4.13 4.00 8.47
C LEU A 71 3.52 3.06 7.42
N TRP A 72 2.21 2.84 7.49
CA TRP A 72 1.45 2.15 6.46
C TRP A 72 0.49 3.14 5.79
N VAL A 73 0.54 3.19 4.46
CA VAL A 73 -0.45 3.87 3.63
C VAL A 73 -1.27 2.79 2.94
N LYS A 74 -2.50 2.56 3.45
CA LYS A 74 -3.45 1.62 2.86
C LYS A 74 -4.19 2.30 1.72
N PHE A 75 -4.07 1.78 0.51
CA PHE A 75 -4.76 2.33 -0.66
C PHE A 75 -6.16 1.73 -0.82
N LYS A 76 -7.09 2.54 -1.34
CA LYS A 76 -8.44 2.06 -1.71
C LYS A 76 -8.36 1.06 -2.86
N LEU A 77 -9.33 0.14 -2.92
CA LEU A 77 -9.45 -0.79 -4.06
C LEU A 77 -9.63 -0.02 -5.36
N GLY A 78 -8.93 -0.47 -6.40
CA GLY A 78 -8.89 0.23 -7.69
C GLY A 78 -7.72 1.20 -7.82
N VAL A 79 -7.03 1.54 -6.73
CA VAL A 79 -5.79 2.30 -6.79
C VAL A 79 -4.64 1.36 -7.09
N PHE A 80 -3.79 1.68 -8.08
CA PHE A 80 -2.63 0.85 -8.41
C PHE A 80 -1.56 1.65 -9.15
N MET A 81 -0.37 1.04 -9.26
CA MET A 81 0.73 1.55 -10.07
C MET A 81 0.74 0.85 -11.44
N PRO A 82 0.43 1.53 -12.55
CA PRO A 82 0.22 0.87 -13.85
C PRO A 82 1.50 0.31 -14.48
N HIS A 83 2.66 0.72 -13.97
CA HIS A 83 3.98 0.23 -14.37
C HIS A 83 4.45 -0.97 -13.54
N LEU A 84 3.74 -1.32 -12.47
CA LEU A 84 3.99 -2.52 -11.68
C LEU A 84 2.95 -3.59 -12.02
N SER A 85 3.42 -4.83 -12.13
CA SER A 85 2.52 -5.98 -12.25
C SER A 85 2.00 -6.35 -10.85
N PHE A 86 0.75 -5.99 -10.55
CA PHE A 86 0.11 -6.36 -9.28
C PHE A 86 -0.06 -7.87 -9.10
N ALA A 87 -0.07 -8.65 -10.19
CA ALA A 87 -0.03 -10.11 -10.11
C ALA A 87 1.24 -10.63 -9.42
N HIS A 88 2.36 -9.90 -9.51
CA HIS A 88 3.59 -10.25 -8.78
C HIS A 88 3.59 -9.75 -7.34
N LEU A 89 2.71 -8.81 -7.01
CA LEU A 89 2.58 -8.26 -5.67
C LEU A 89 1.61 -9.08 -4.79
N LEU A 90 0.71 -9.85 -5.41
CA LEU A 90 -0.21 -10.74 -4.70
C LEU A 90 0.55 -11.77 -3.84
N ASP A 91 0.23 -11.83 -2.54
CA ASP A 91 0.91 -12.62 -1.51
C ASP A 91 2.42 -12.33 -1.39
N HIS A 92 2.84 -11.13 -1.76
CA HIS A 92 4.24 -10.75 -1.77
C HIS A 92 4.48 -9.34 -1.24
N GLU A 93 5.72 -9.12 -0.81
CA GLU A 93 6.26 -7.84 -0.39
C GLU A 93 7.46 -7.55 -1.27
N VAL A 94 7.56 -6.32 -1.77
CA VAL A 94 8.66 -5.90 -2.65
C VAL A 94 9.35 -4.71 -2.02
N HIS A 95 10.64 -4.87 -1.71
CA HIS A 95 11.47 -3.76 -1.24
C HIS A 95 11.70 -2.76 -2.38
N LEU A 96 11.49 -1.48 -2.09
CA LEU A 96 11.89 -0.41 -2.98
C LEU A 96 13.35 -0.05 -2.72
N PRO A 97 14.11 0.38 -3.74
CA PRO A 97 15.49 0.81 -3.55
C PRO A 97 15.57 1.99 -2.57
N GLU A 98 16.46 1.87 -1.60
CA GLU A 98 16.74 2.92 -0.62
C GLU A 98 17.54 4.04 -1.29
N GLY A 99 17.15 5.28 -1.02
CA GLY A 99 17.85 6.47 -1.49
C GLY A 99 18.87 6.96 -0.45
N ALA A 100 19.43 8.14 -0.70
CA ALA A 100 20.33 8.77 0.24
C ALA A 100 19.54 9.44 1.39
N GLY A 101 19.73 8.94 2.61
CA GLY A 101 19.14 9.53 3.81
C GLY A 101 17.66 9.17 3.98
N ALA A 102 16.77 10.16 3.99
CA ALA A 102 15.34 9.96 4.20
C ALA A 102 14.56 9.89 2.87
N THR A 103 15.15 9.27 1.85
CA THR A 103 14.54 9.12 0.52
C THR A 103 14.56 7.68 0.04
N PHE A 104 13.78 7.41 -1.00
CA PHE A 104 13.75 6.13 -1.71
C PHE A 104 13.50 6.36 -3.19
N ASP A 105 13.91 5.41 -4.02
CA ASP A 105 13.74 5.52 -5.45
C ASP A 105 12.51 4.75 -5.93
N LEU A 106 11.67 5.42 -6.72
CA LEU A 106 10.49 4.85 -7.36
C LEU A 106 10.35 5.43 -8.75
N LYS A 107 10.17 4.55 -9.76
CA LYS A 107 10.13 4.93 -11.19
C LYS A 107 11.32 5.81 -11.59
N SER A 108 12.52 5.42 -11.15
CA SER A 108 13.79 6.12 -11.41
C SER A 108 13.85 7.58 -10.92
N THR A 109 12.97 7.95 -10.00
CA THR A 109 12.93 9.26 -9.34
C THR A 109 13.10 9.07 -7.84
N SER A 110 13.81 9.99 -7.17
CA SER A 110 13.99 9.94 -5.72
C SER A 110 12.85 10.68 -5.01
N TRP A 111 12.28 10.04 -4.00
CA TRP A 111 11.11 10.48 -3.25
C TRP A 111 11.44 10.62 -1.77
N GLU A 112 10.96 11.69 -1.15
CA GLU A 112 11.03 11.86 0.29
C GLU A 112 10.03 10.94 0.99
N LEU A 113 10.41 10.47 2.17
CA LEU A 113 9.53 9.61 2.96
C LEU A 113 8.36 10.40 3.55
N PRO A 114 7.13 9.88 3.42
CA PRO A 114 6.00 10.47 4.11
C PRO A 114 6.10 10.27 5.62
N SER A 115 5.41 11.14 6.34
CA SER A 115 5.05 11.02 7.75
C SER A 115 3.55 10.71 7.87
N PHE A 116 3.13 10.39 9.10
CA PHE A 116 1.72 10.17 9.41
C PHE A 116 0.83 11.37 9.08
N ASP A 117 1.35 12.59 9.19
CA ASP A 117 0.58 13.83 8.94
C ASP A 117 0.56 14.25 7.47
N ASN A 118 1.57 13.87 6.68
CA ASN A 118 1.73 14.37 5.31
C ASN A 118 1.50 13.31 4.22
N ALA A 119 1.07 12.10 4.59
CA ALA A 119 0.87 10.97 3.68
C ALA A 119 0.02 11.33 2.44
N GLU A 120 -1.04 12.13 2.61
CA GLU A 120 -1.87 12.63 1.51
C GLU A 120 -1.08 13.50 0.53
N THR A 121 -0.23 14.39 1.05
CA THR A 121 0.60 15.26 0.21
C THR A 121 1.57 14.43 -0.63
N PHE A 122 2.19 13.42 -0.02
CA PHE A 122 3.04 12.47 -0.71
C PHE A 122 2.28 11.70 -1.80
N VAL A 123 1.10 11.14 -1.49
CA VAL A 123 0.27 10.41 -2.47
C VAL A 123 -0.20 11.33 -3.60
N ASN A 124 -0.57 12.58 -3.30
CA ASN A 124 -0.94 13.55 -4.33
C ASN A 124 0.19 13.83 -5.32
N ARG A 125 1.45 13.85 -4.86
CA ARG A 125 2.61 13.99 -5.75
C ARG A 125 2.80 12.74 -6.62
N LEU A 126 2.61 11.53 -6.07
CA LEU A 126 2.64 10.29 -6.87
C LEU A 126 1.54 10.25 -7.95
N ILE A 127 0.36 10.79 -7.65
CA ILE A 127 -0.74 10.90 -8.62
C ILE A 127 -0.37 11.89 -9.72
N HIS A 128 0.19 13.05 -9.36
CA HIS A 128 0.62 14.06 -10.31
C HIS A 128 1.65 13.52 -11.31
N ASP A 129 2.56 12.66 -10.86
CA ASP A 129 3.61 12.05 -11.70
C ASP A 129 3.13 10.76 -12.42
N GLU A 130 1.81 10.51 -12.42
CA GLU A 130 1.16 9.35 -13.02
C GLU A 130 1.75 8.01 -12.55
N ILE A 131 2.28 7.98 -11.33
CA ILE A 131 2.79 6.77 -10.67
C ILE A 131 1.61 5.99 -10.11
N LEU A 132 0.64 6.70 -9.52
CA LEU A 132 -0.60 6.14 -8.99
C LEU A 132 -1.79 6.53 -9.85
N VAL A 133 -2.63 5.54 -10.15
CA VAL A 133 -3.92 5.74 -10.84
C VAL A 133 -5.02 5.08 -10.04
N HIS A 134 -6.25 5.59 -10.16
CA HIS A 134 -7.44 5.00 -9.56
C HIS A 134 -8.43 4.59 -10.66
N ASP A 135 -8.77 3.31 -10.70
CA ASP A 135 -9.82 2.78 -11.57
C ASP A 135 -11.15 2.66 -10.79
N PRO A 136 -12.10 3.58 -10.99
CA PRO A 136 -13.37 3.57 -10.25
C PRO A 136 -14.25 2.35 -10.59
N LEU A 137 -13.97 1.64 -11.70
CA LEU A 137 -14.71 0.43 -12.06
C LEU A 137 -14.63 -0.62 -10.95
N VAL A 138 -13.49 -0.71 -10.26
CA VAL A 138 -13.32 -1.68 -9.17
C VAL A 138 -14.33 -1.41 -8.04
N GLY A 139 -14.51 -0.15 -7.68
CA GLY A 139 -15.53 0.26 -6.70
C GLY A 139 -16.94 -0.10 -7.16
N THR A 140 -17.30 0.24 -8.40
CA THR A 140 -18.63 -0.06 -8.99
C THR A 140 -18.93 -1.56 -8.99
N VAL A 141 -17.96 -2.38 -9.37
CA VAL A 141 -18.12 -3.85 -9.42
C VAL A 141 -18.28 -4.44 -8.02
N LEU A 142 -17.49 -3.97 -7.04
CA LEU A 142 -17.59 -4.46 -5.65
C LEU A 142 -18.88 -4.02 -4.96
N ALA A 143 -19.41 -2.85 -5.31
CA ALA A 143 -20.70 -2.37 -4.83
C ALA A 143 -21.89 -3.07 -5.50
N ALA A 144 -21.64 -3.97 -6.46
CA ALA A 144 -22.65 -4.60 -7.31
C ALA A 144 -23.58 -3.58 -8.00
N GLU A 145 -23.03 -2.41 -8.33
CA GLU A 145 -23.77 -1.34 -9.01
C GLU A 145 -24.01 -1.71 -10.49
N PRO A 146 -25.16 -1.33 -11.06
CA PRO A 146 -25.43 -1.54 -12.48
C PRO A 146 -24.37 -0.88 -13.37
N HIS A 147 -23.82 -1.64 -14.30
CA HIS A 147 -22.83 -1.15 -15.24
C HIS A 147 -22.93 -1.85 -16.61
N ASP A 148 -22.64 -1.13 -17.69
CA ASP A 148 -22.73 -1.67 -19.07
C ASP A 148 -21.42 -2.30 -19.57
N PHE A 149 -20.45 -2.53 -18.68
CA PHE A 149 -19.16 -3.11 -19.06
C PHE A 149 -19.29 -4.60 -19.40
N ALA A 150 -18.70 -5.00 -20.53
CA ALA A 150 -18.59 -6.40 -20.88
C ALA A 150 -17.80 -7.19 -19.80
N PRO A 151 -18.17 -8.46 -19.49
CA PRO A 151 -17.51 -9.26 -18.45
C PRO A 151 -15.99 -9.39 -18.63
N ARG A 152 -15.51 -9.46 -19.88
CA ARG A 152 -14.07 -9.52 -20.19
C ARG A 152 -13.34 -8.23 -19.79
N THR A 153 -13.98 -7.07 -19.99
CA THR A 153 -13.43 -5.76 -19.62
C THR A 153 -13.36 -5.62 -18.11
N VAL A 154 -14.42 -6.05 -17.40
CA VAL A 154 -14.46 -6.07 -15.93
C VAL A 154 -13.32 -6.93 -15.40
N ARG A 155 -13.21 -8.19 -15.85
CA ARG A 155 -12.15 -9.10 -15.43
C ARG A 155 -10.76 -8.52 -15.67
N HIS A 156 -10.50 -7.99 -16.86
CA HIS A 156 -9.19 -7.43 -17.21
C HIS A 156 -8.83 -6.21 -16.34
N ARG A 157 -9.75 -5.26 -16.17
CA ARG A 157 -9.49 -4.04 -15.38
C ARG A 157 -9.37 -4.34 -13.90
N PHE A 158 -10.19 -5.24 -13.38
CA PHE A 158 -10.12 -5.69 -12.00
C PHE A 158 -8.80 -6.40 -11.71
N GLN A 159 -8.40 -7.37 -12.55
CA GLN A 159 -7.11 -8.06 -12.43
C GLN A 159 -5.92 -7.10 -12.53
N ARG A 160 -6.00 -6.10 -13.39
CA ARG A 160 -4.95 -5.09 -13.52
C ARG A 160 -4.82 -4.24 -12.25
N ALA A 161 -5.93 -3.85 -11.64
CA ALA A 161 -5.95 -2.95 -10.50
C ALA A 161 -5.71 -3.64 -9.15
N THR A 162 -6.09 -4.91 -9.00
CA THR A 162 -6.03 -5.62 -7.72
C THR A 162 -5.13 -6.86 -7.75
N GLY A 163 -4.75 -7.35 -8.93
CA GLY A 163 -4.12 -8.66 -9.09
C GLY A 163 -5.08 -9.85 -8.87
N LEU A 164 -6.32 -9.59 -8.46
CA LEU A 164 -7.35 -10.59 -8.16
C LEU A 164 -8.33 -10.72 -9.32
N SER A 165 -9.10 -11.81 -9.34
CA SER A 165 -10.26 -11.90 -10.24
C SER A 165 -11.52 -11.46 -9.48
N PRO A 166 -12.43 -10.71 -10.12
CA PRO A 166 -13.69 -10.28 -9.53
C PRO A 166 -14.64 -11.45 -9.28
#